data_AF-A0A485AZ34-F1
#
_entry.id   AF-A0A485AZ34-F1
#
_cell.length_a   1.000
_cell.length_b   1.000
_cell.length_c   1.000
_cell.angle_alpha   90.00
_cell.angle_beta   90.00
_cell.angle_gamma   90.00
#
_symmetry.space_group_name_H-M   'P 1'
#
loop_
_entity.id
_entity.type
_entity.pdbx_description
1 polymer ?
#
loop_
_entity_poly.entity_id
_entity_poly.type
_entity_poly.pdbx_seq_one_letter_code
_entity_poly.pdbx_strand_id
1 'polypeptide(L)'
;MTGEAWGHGVMESEYYRHGFDAMINFDYQDQAAKAASCLANIDLTWQQMADKLQSFNVLSYLSSHDTRLFREKGDNAAELLLLAPGAVQIFYGDESNRPFGPTGSDPLQGTRSQMNWQDIAGQSAATVAHWQKLGQFRARHSAVGSGKQTTLALPQGLRFCP
;
A
#
# COMPACT_ATOMS: atom_id res chain seq x y z
N MET A 1 -17.02 -4.13 -8.03
CA MET A 1 -17.40 -3.86 -6.63
C MET A 1 -16.30 -4.35 -5.71
N THR A 2 -15.89 -3.54 -4.73
CA THR A 2 -14.90 -3.94 -3.71
C THR A 2 -15.60 -4.26 -2.40
N GLY A 3 -15.26 -5.38 -1.79
CA GLY A 3 -15.81 -5.80 -0.50
C GLY A 3 -14.86 -5.53 0.66
N GLU A 4 -15.42 -5.21 1.80
CA GLU A 4 -14.71 -5.07 3.07
C GLU A 4 -15.17 -6.20 4.01
N ALA A 5 -14.26 -7.11 4.34
CA ALA A 5 -14.49 -8.17 5.31
C ALA A 5 -13.26 -8.29 6.21
N TRP A 6 -13.43 -8.00 7.50
CA TRP A 6 -12.34 -7.98 8.47
C TRP A 6 -11.56 -9.30 8.51
N GLY A 7 -10.24 -9.21 8.46
CA GLY A 7 -9.34 -10.36 8.43
C GLY A 7 -9.21 -11.04 7.06
N HIS A 8 -9.85 -10.50 6.01
CA HIS A 8 -9.63 -10.98 4.65
C HIS A 8 -8.27 -10.50 4.13
N GLY A 9 -7.55 -11.40 3.47
CA GLY A 9 -6.22 -11.16 2.93
C GLY A 9 -6.10 -11.69 1.51
N VAL A 10 -4.93 -12.23 1.15
CA VAL A 10 -4.67 -12.69 -0.22
C VAL A 10 -5.15 -14.14 -0.39
N MET A 11 -6.46 -14.30 -0.62
CA MET A 11 -7.11 -15.58 -0.91
C MET A 11 -8.40 -15.41 -1.72
N GLU A 12 -8.71 -16.40 -2.55
CA GLU A 12 -9.98 -16.47 -3.30
C GLU A 12 -11.06 -17.10 -2.41
N SER A 13 -11.95 -16.27 -1.85
CA SER A 13 -13.07 -16.70 -1.00
C SER A 13 -14.41 -16.68 -1.74
N GLU A 14 -15.48 -17.16 -1.10
CA GLU A 14 -16.83 -17.16 -1.70
C GLU A 14 -17.35 -15.75 -2.05
N TYR A 15 -16.79 -14.68 -1.47
CA TYR A 15 -17.16 -13.30 -1.83
C TYR A 15 -17.00 -13.02 -3.33
N TYR A 16 -15.96 -13.57 -3.97
CA TYR A 16 -15.73 -13.40 -5.40
C TYR A 16 -16.81 -14.06 -6.27
N ARG A 17 -17.47 -15.12 -5.75
CA ARG A 17 -18.59 -15.78 -6.43
C ARG A 17 -19.93 -15.05 -6.25
N HIS A 18 -19.97 -14.05 -5.39
CA HIS A 18 -21.18 -13.31 -5.04
C HIS A 18 -21.11 -11.82 -5.44
N GLY A 19 -20.32 -11.50 -6.47
CA GLY A 19 -20.36 -10.18 -7.14
C GLY A 19 -19.27 -9.19 -6.71
N PHE A 20 -18.31 -9.61 -5.89
CA PHE A 20 -17.13 -8.81 -5.59
C PHE A 20 -16.00 -9.10 -6.59
N ASP A 21 -15.45 -8.04 -7.18
CA ASP A 21 -14.29 -8.14 -8.09
C ASP A 21 -12.96 -8.09 -7.30
N ALA A 22 -13.00 -7.49 -6.11
CA ALA A 22 -11.86 -7.37 -5.21
C ALA A 22 -12.30 -7.36 -3.75
N MET A 23 -11.47 -7.89 -2.87
CA MET A 23 -11.62 -7.74 -1.41
C MET A 23 -10.47 -6.90 -0.84
N ILE A 24 -10.74 -6.11 0.20
CA ILE A 24 -9.69 -5.39 0.92
C ILE A 24 -8.70 -6.37 1.55
N ASN A 25 -7.41 -6.14 1.31
CA ASN A 25 -6.32 -6.95 1.86
C ASN A 25 -5.85 -6.36 3.20
N PHE A 26 -6.42 -6.84 4.30
CA PHE A 26 -6.08 -6.37 5.65
C PHE A 26 -4.68 -6.79 6.11
N ASP A 27 -4.12 -7.86 5.54
CA ASP A 27 -2.78 -8.34 5.91
C ASP A 27 -1.67 -7.40 5.42
N TYR A 28 -1.93 -6.65 4.35
CA TYR A 28 -0.88 -5.91 3.65
C TYR A 28 -0.20 -4.86 4.52
N GLN A 29 -0.98 -4.16 5.36
CA GLN A 29 -0.46 -3.11 6.22
C GLN A 29 0.63 -3.63 7.18
N ASP A 30 0.49 -4.86 7.68
CA ASP A 30 1.49 -5.48 8.56
C ASP A 30 2.67 -6.07 7.77
N GLN A 31 2.43 -6.68 6.60
CA GLN A 31 3.51 -7.20 5.77
C GLN A 31 4.42 -6.09 5.24
N ALA A 32 3.84 -4.98 4.79
CA ALA A 32 4.59 -3.81 4.34
C ALA A 32 5.39 -3.18 5.50
N ALA A 33 4.84 -3.14 6.72
CA ALA A 33 5.53 -2.58 7.88
C ALA A 33 6.82 -3.35 8.22
N LYS A 34 6.84 -4.68 8.01
CA LYS A 34 8.05 -5.52 8.20
C LYS A 34 9.16 -5.20 7.18
N ALA A 35 8.80 -4.64 6.03
CA ALA A 35 9.72 -4.25 4.97
C ALA A 35 10.04 -2.75 4.94
N ALA A 36 9.48 -1.94 5.85
CA ALA A 36 9.64 -0.50 5.83
C ALA A 36 11.09 -0.04 6.01
N SER A 37 11.91 -0.78 6.78
CA SER A 37 13.34 -0.50 6.98
C SER A 37 14.21 -0.87 5.78
N CYS A 38 13.78 -1.83 4.96
CA CYS A 38 14.54 -2.38 3.85
C CYS A 38 13.58 -3.03 2.87
N LEU A 39 13.36 -2.34 1.74
CA LEU A 39 12.34 -2.72 0.76
C LEU A 39 12.59 -4.11 0.18
N ALA A 40 13.84 -4.59 0.14
CA ALA A 40 14.16 -5.96 -0.28
C ALA A 40 13.41 -7.05 0.52
N ASN A 41 13.02 -6.76 1.77
CA ASN A 41 12.28 -7.71 2.60
C ASN A 41 10.84 -7.95 2.13
N ILE A 42 10.30 -7.13 1.22
CA ILE A 42 8.95 -7.30 0.69
C ILE A 42 8.87 -8.41 -0.38
N ASP A 43 10.01 -8.85 -0.91
CA ASP A 43 10.09 -9.70 -2.10
C ASP A 43 9.18 -10.93 -2.02
N LEU A 44 9.27 -11.71 -0.92
CA LEU A 44 8.45 -12.90 -0.72
C LEU A 44 6.95 -12.58 -0.68
N THR A 45 6.57 -11.48 -0.03
CA THR A 45 5.17 -11.04 0.05
C THR A 45 4.63 -10.71 -1.33
N TRP A 46 5.37 -9.92 -2.11
CA TRP A 46 4.93 -9.57 -3.46
C TRP A 46 4.94 -10.78 -4.40
N GLN A 47 5.90 -11.71 -4.27
CA GLN A 47 5.91 -12.94 -5.07
C GLN A 47 4.65 -13.76 -4.82
N GLN A 48 4.30 -13.98 -3.54
CA GLN A 48 3.08 -14.70 -3.16
C GLN A 48 1.81 -13.98 -3.65
N MET A 49 1.78 -12.65 -3.58
CA MET A 49 0.67 -11.85 -4.10
C MET A 49 0.54 -12.00 -5.61
N ALA A 50 1.62 -11.79 -6.36
CA ALA A 50 1.63 -11.89 -7.81
C ALA A 50 1.19 -13.30 -8.29
N ASP A 51 1.65 -14.36 -7.63
CA ASP A 51 1.28 -15.73 -7.99
C ASP A 51 -0.20 -16.04 -7.75
N LYS A 52 -0.78 -15.50 -6.67
CA LYS A 52 -2.19 -15.73 -6.31
C LYS A 52 -3.16 -14.87 -7.12
N LEU A 53 -2.81 -13.62 -7.40
CA LEU A 53 -3.70 -12.62 -8.00
C LEU A 53 -3.85 -12.78 -9.54
N GLN A 54 -3.69 -14.01 -10.04
CA GLN A 54 -3.84 -14.32 -11.46
C GLN A 54 -5.31 -14.53 -11.86
N SER A 55 -6.16 -15.03 -10.93
CA SER A 55 -7.59 -15.29 -11.17
C SER A 55 -8.54 -14.31 -10.48
N PHE A 56 -8.08 -13.64 -9.41
CA PHE A 56 -8.86 -12.69 -8.63
C PHE A 56 -7.99 -11.48 -8.24
N ASN A 57 -8.63 -10.43 -7.73
CA ASN A 57 -7.92 -9.21 -7.33
C ASN A 57 -8.17 -8.88 -5.86
N VAL A 58 -7.28 -8.09 -5.26
CA VAL A 58 -7.45 -7.53 -3.91
C VAL A 58 -7.19 -6.03 -3.94
N LEU A 59 -7.71 -5.31 -2.95
CA LEU A 59 -7.41 -3.90 -2.73
C LEU A 59 -6.48 -3.76 -1.52
N SER A 60 -5.19 -3.58 -1.79
CA SER A 60 -4.16 -3.37 -0.76
C SER A 60 -4.10 -1.91 -0.35
N TYR A 61 -3.88 -1.65 0.94
CA TYR A 61 -3.74 -0.32 1.51
C TYR A 61 -2.63 -0.30 2.57
N LEU A 62 -2.09 0.89 2.85
CA LEU A 62 -1.10 1.08 3.92
C LEU A 62 -1.68 1.84 5.12
N SER A 63 -2.51 2.84 4.89
CA SER A 63 -3.17 3.60 5.95
C SER A 63 -4.68 3.43 5.85
N SER A 64 -5.38 3.47 6.98
CA SER A 64 -6.84 3.47 7.00
C SER A 64 -7.39 4.29 8.16
N HIS A 65 -8.62 4.73 7.98
CA HIS A 65 -9.44 5.40 8.98
C HIS A 65 -9.85 4.49 10.16
N ASP A 66 -9.73 3.17 9.99
CA ASP A 66 -10.14 2.16 10.98
C ASP A 66 -8.98 1.33 11.55
N THR A 67 -7.74 1.64 11.16
CA THR A 67 -6.54 0.95 11.69
C THR A 67 -5.48 1.91 12.17
N ARG A 68 -4.63 2.42 11.28
CA ARG A 68 -3.51 3.32 11.61
C ARG A 68 -2.99 4.02 10.36
N LEU A 69 -2.15 5.03 10.56
CA LEU A 69 -1.36 5.66 9.50
C LEU A 69 -0.01 4.93 9.36
N PHE A 70 0.39 4.61 8.13
CA PHE A 70 1.62 3.85 7.87
C PHE A 70 2.91 4.64 8.09
N ARG A 71 2.86 5.97 7.98
CA ARG A 71 4.03 6.85 8.11
C ARG A 71 4.87 6.63 9.37
N GLU A 72 4.27 6.08 10.43
CA GLU A 72 4.96 5.72 11.67
C GLU A 72 5.95 4.54 11.51
N LYS A 73 5.92 3.86 10.36
CA LYS A 73 6.71 2.66 10.07
C LYS A 73 7.91 2.92 9.15
N GLY A 74 7.94 4.01 8.39
CA GLY A 74 9.08 4.40 7.56
C GLY A 74 8.69 5.19 6.30
N ASP A 75 9.72 5.68 5.59
CA ASP A 75 9.56 6.61 4.47
C ASP A 75 9.28 5.93 3.10
N ASN A 76 9.40 4.61 3.03
CA ASN A 76 9.23 3.83 1.78
C ASN A 76 7.75 3.49 1.47
N ALA A 77 6.80 4.25 2.01
CA ALA A 77 5.37 3.97 1.89
C ALA A 77 4.89 4.01 0.43
N ALA A 78 5.41 4.98 -0.34
CA ALA A 78 5.03 5.16 -1.75
C ALA A 78 5.44 3.94 -2.59
N GLU A 79 6.68 3.48 -2.43
CA GLU A 79 7.22 2.29 -3.10
C GLU A 79 6.47 1.04 -2.69
N LEU A 80 6.32 0.83 -1.37
CA LEU A 80 5.64 -0.33 -0.82
C LEU A 80 4.19 -0.43 -1.33
N LEU A 81 3.48 0.69 -1.46
CA LEU A 81 2.10 0.64 -1.96
C LEU A 81 2.03 0.60 -3.49
N LEU A 82 2.67 1.54 -4.18
CA LEU A 82 2.43 1.75 -5.61
C LEU A 82 3.11 0.71 -6.50
N LEU A 83 4.07 -0.05 -5.98
CA LEU A 83 4.69 -1.18 -6.68
C LEU A 83 4.08 -2.54 -6.32
N ALA A 84 3.09 -2.57 -5.42
CA ALA A 84 2.46 -3.81 -4.99
C ALA A 84 1.62 -4.47 -6.12
N PRO A 85 1.63 -5.81 -6.20
CA PRO A 85 0.67 -6.56 -7.01
C PRO A 85 -0.78 -6.35 -6.53
N GLY A 86 -1.75 -6.52 -7.43
CA GLY A 86 -3.18 -6.30 -7.18
C GLY A 86 -3.62 -4.85 -7.37
N ALA A 87 -4.83 -4.50 -6.91
CA ALA A 87 -5.25 -3.10 -6.81
C ALA A 87 -4.72 -2.47 -5.52
N VAL A 88 -4.57 -1.15 -5.53
CA VAL A 88 -4.04 -0.39 -4.39
C VAL A 88 -4.92 0.82 -4.10
N GLN A 89 -5.05 1.18 -2.83
CA GLN A 89 -5.76 2.37 -2.37
C GLN A 89 -4.82 3.26 -1.57
N ILE A 90 -4.74 4.52 -1.98
CA ILE A 90 -4.06 5.57 -1.21
C ILE A 90 -5.06 6.16 -0.24
N PHE A 91 -4.69 6.29 1.03
CA PHE A 91 -5.49 7.00 2.01
C PHE A 91 -5.10 8.48 2.01
N TYR A 92 -6.08 9.37 2.13
CA TYR A 92 -5.85 10.79 1.96
C TYR A 92 -4.78 11.32 2.94
N GLY A 93 -3.80 12.02 2.38
CA GLY A 93 -2.69 12.60 3.13
C GLY A 93 -1.48 11.67 3.30
N ASP A 94 -1.52 10.42 2.85
CA ASP A 94 -0.30 9.60 2.77
C ASP A 94 0.72 10.24 1.80
N GLU A 95 0.23 10.85 0.72
CA GLU A 95 1.05 11.51 -0.30
C GLU A 95 1.73 12.79 0.18
N SER A 96 1.20 13.41 1.23
CA SER A 96 1.67 14.68 1.80
C SER A 96 2.18 14.55 3.23
N ASN A 97 2.36 13.33 3.73
CA ASN A 97 2.77 13.04 5.11
C ASN A 97 1.87 13.69 6.17
N ARG A 98 0.54 13.66 5.96
CA ARG A 98 -0.44 14.24 6.88
C ARG A 98 -0.24 13.70 8.30
N PRO A 99 -0.13 14.58 9.31
CA PRO A 99 0.10 14.16 10.69
C PRO A 99 -1.13 13.49 11.30
N PHE A 100 -0.88 12.61 12.26
CA PHE A 100 -1.91 12.06 13.12
C PHE A 100 -2.51 13.18 13.98
N GLY A 101 -3.83 13.23 14.06
CA GLY A 101 -4.56 14.28 14.75
C GLY A 101 -4.83 13.98 16.22
N PRO A 102 -5.51 14.91 16.91
CA PRO A 102 -5.99 14.68 18.26
C PRO A 102 -6.93 13.48 18.34
N THR A 103 -6.73 12.65 19.37
CA THR A 103 -7.63 11.57 19.74
C THR A 103 -8.55 12.04 20.87
N GLY A 104 -9.84 11.74 20.75
CA GLY A 104 -10.81 11.97 21.82
C GLY A 104 -11.03 10.69 22.62
N SER A 105 -12.30 10.34 22.83
CA SER A 105 -12.70 9.02 23.34
C SER A 105 -12.49 7.88 22.34
N ASP A 106 -12.38 8.19 21.05
CA ASP A 106 -12.03 7.25 19.99
C ASP A 106 -10.53 7.32 19.69
N PRO A 107 -9.75 6.26 19.96
CA PRO A 107 -8.31 6.22 19.71
C PRO A 107 -7.95 6.28 18.21
N LEU A 108 -8.86 5.89 17.32
CA LEU A 108 -8.63 5.90 15.87
C LEU A 108 -8.98 7.22 15.21
N GLN A 109 -9.68 8.11 15.92
CA GLN A 109 -10.08 9.44 15.41
C GLN A 109 -8.89 10.24 14.89
N GLY A 110 -7.71 10.08 15.47
CA GLY A 110 -6.49 10.77 15.03
C GLY A 110 -6.06 10.40 13.60
N THR A 111 -6.43 9.22 13.08
CA THR A 111 -6.18 8.84 11.67
C THR A 111 -6.98 9.71 10.70
N ARG A 112 -8.02 10.41 11.17
CA ARG A 112 -8.98 11.21 10.40
C ARG A 112 -8.77 12.72 10.57
N SER A 113 -7.54 13.14 10.90
CA SER A 113 -7.15 14.55 10.98
C SER A 113 -7.44 15.34 9.69
N GLN A 114 -7.48 16.67 9.83
CA GLN A 114 -7.63 17.56 8.67
C GLN A 114 -6.47 17.39 7.69
N MET A 115 -6.77 17.51 6.41
CA MET A 115 -5.75 17.47 5.37
C MET A 115 -4.80 18.67 5.48
N ASN A 116 -3.50 18.42 5.28
CA ASN A 116 -2.44 19.42 5.39
C ASN A 116 -2.20 20.15 4.06
N TRP A 117 -3.24 20.80 3.52
CA TRP A 117 -3.22 21.48 2.23
C TRP A 117 -2.07 22.49 2.08
N GLN A 118 -1.74 23.19 3.16
CA GLN A 118 -0.66 24.18 3.20
C GLN A 118 0.73 23.58 2.92
N ASP A 119 0.92 22.28 3.17
CA ASP A 119 2.21 21.63 3.02
C ASP A 119 2.43 21.06 1.61
N ILE A 120 1.35 20.86 0.84
CA ILE A 120 1.41 20.23 -0.50
C ILE A 120 2.32 20.99 -1.46
N ALA A 121 2.25 22.32 -1.46
CA ALA A 121 3.11 23.18 -2.26
C ALA A 121 4.37 23.64 -1.50
N GLY A 122 4.52 23.24 -0.24
CA GLY A 122 5.60 23.63 0.65
C GLY A 122 6.44 22.43 1.07
N GLN A 123 6.40 22.11 2.36
CA GLN A 123 7.29 21.11 2.97
C GLN A 123 7.12 19.70 2.39
N SER A 124 5.91 19.34 1.94
CA SER A 124 5.60 18.03 1.38
C SER A 124 5.68 17.96 -0.14
N ALA A 125 6.06 19.04 -0.83
CA ALA A 125 6.04 19.11 -2.29
C ALA A 125 6.91 18.01 -2.95
N ALA A 126 8.08 17.72 -2.38
CA ALA A 126 8.94 16.65 -2.88
C ALA A 126 8.31 15.26 -2.70
N THR A 127 7.67 15.01 -1.55
CA THR A 127 6.95 13.77 -1.27
C THR A 127 5.78 13.59 -2.24
N VAL A 128 4.94 14.61 -2.41
CA VAL A 128 3.80 14.58 -3.33
C VAL A 128 4.28 14.32 -4.76
N ALA A 129 5.35 14.97 -5.21
CA ALA A 129 5.93 14.75 -6.53
C ALA A 129 6.43 13.30 -6.71
N HIS A 130 7.00 12.70 -5.65
CA HIS A 130 7.43 11.31 -5.67
C HIS A 130 6.25 10.33 -5.78
N TRP A 131 5.21 10.51 -4.97
CA TRP A 131 3.97 9.73 -5.07
C TRP A 131 3.33 9.85 -6.46
N GLN A 132 3.28 11.06 -7.03
CA GLN A 132 2.79 11.29 -8.38
C GLN A 132 3.62 10.55 -9.42
N LYS A 133 4.95 10.58 -9.31
CA LYS A 133 5.87 9.89 -10.23
C LYS A 133 5.64 8.38 -10.21
N LEU A 134 5.54 7.78 -9.02
CA LEU A 134 5.26 6.35 -8.87
C LEU A 134 3.84 5.99 -9.33
N GLY A 135 2.84 6.82 -9.03
CA GLY A 135 1.46 6.60 -9.46
C GLY A 135 1.32 6.63 -10.98
N GLN A 136 1.98 7.60 -11.63
CA GLN A 136 2.08 7.67 -13.09
C GLN A 136 2.85 6.49 -13.69
N PHE A 137 3.93 6.05 -13.03
CA PHE A 137 4.67 4.86 -13.45
C PHE A 137 3.75 3.64 -13.41
N ARG A 138 3.08 3.37 -12.30
CA ARG A 138 2.12 2.28 -12.16
C ARG A 138 1.02 2.33 -13.24
N ALA A 139 0.43 3.50 -13.45
CA ALA A 139 -0.64 3.67 -14.44
C ALA A 139 -0.20 3.33 -15.88
N ARG A 140 1.07 3.56 -16.22
CA ARG A 140 1.64 3.24 -17.54
C ARG A 140 2.14 1.79 -17.66
N HIS A 141 2.20 1.03 -16.58
CA HIS A 141 2.78 -0.31 -16.55
C HIS A 141 1.83 -1.29 -15.83
N SER A 142 0.90 -1.89 -16.58
CA SER A 142 -0.05 -2.88 -16.05
C SER A 142 0.63 -4.05 -15.34
N ALA A 143 1.83 -4.43 -15.79
CA ALA A 143 2.63 -5.49 -15.20
C ALA A 143 2.93 -5.30 -13.70
N VAL A 144 2.90 -4.07 -13.17
CA VAL A 144 3.10 -3.82 -11.74
C VAL A 144 1.94 -4.39 -10.91
N GLY A 145 0.70 -4.27 -11.40
CA GLY A 145 -0.48 -4.73 -10.68
C GLY A 145 -0.92 -6.15 -11.07
N SER A 146 -0.82 -6.51 -12.35
CA SER A 146 -1.34 -7.77 -12.88
C SER A 146 -0.27 -8.70 -13.47
N GLY A 147 1.00 -8.34 -13.35
CA GLY A 147 2.10 -9.15 -13.87
C GLY A 147 2.43 -10.32 -12.96
N LYS A 148 3.41 -11.11 -13.39
CA LYS A 148 4.08 -12.10 -12.54
C LYS A 148 5.35 -11.49 -11.98
N GLN A 149 5.64 -11.79 -10.73
CA GLN A 149 6.92 -11.43 -10.14
C GLN A 149 7.96 -12.51 -10.44
N THR A 150 9.18 -12.07 -10.67
CA THR A 150 10.34 -12.94 -10.81
C THR A 150 11.51 -12.27 -10.10
N THR A 151 11.91 -12.83 -8.97
CA THR A 151 13.08 -12.35 -8.24
C THR A 151 14.34 -12.67 -9.03
N LEU A 152 15.11 -11.62 -9.36
CA LEU A 152 16.40 -11.77 -10.01
C LEU A 152 17.51 -11.73 -8.95
N ALA A 153 18.24 -12.84 -8.82
CA ALA A 153 19.44 -12.88 -7.99
C ALA A 153 20.56 -12.10 -8.69
N LEU A 154 20.89 -10.91 -8.18
CA LEU A 154 22.06 -10.16 -8.62
C LEU A 154 23.30 -10.58 -7.80
N PRO A 155 24.51 -10.57 -8.39
CA PRO A 155 25.76 -10.93 -7.70
C PRO A 155 26.07 -10.11 -6.44
N GLN A 156 25.33 -9.03 -6.18
CA GLN A 156 25.48 -8.11 -5.05
C GLN A 156 24.19 -7.95 -4.23
N GLY A 157 23.28 -8.94 -4.26
CA GLY A 157 22.04 -8.94 -3.48
C GLY A 157 20.94 -8.04 -4.05
N LEU A 158 19.72 -8.18 -3.50
CA LEU A 158 18.59 -7.28 -3.80
C LEU A 158 18.95 -5.86 -3.35
N ARG A 159 19.33 -4.99 -4.29
CA ARG A 159 19.68 -3.59 -4.03
C ARG A 159 18.42 -2.75 -3.86
N PHE A 160 17.83 -2.78 -2.67
CA PHE A 160 16.79 -1.84 -2.29
C PHE A 160 16.94 -1.29 -0.86
N CYS A 161 18.13 -1.42 -0.28
CA CYS A 161 18.40 -0.95 1.07
C CYS A 161 19.63 -0.02 1.02
N PRO A 162 19.61 1.09 1.77
CA PRO A 162 20.73 2.04 1.83
C PRO A 162 22.01 1.39 2.36
#